data_AF-A0A8C9AQ93-F1
#
_entry.id   AF-A0A8C9AQ93-F1
#
_cell.length_a   1.000
_cell.length_b   1.000
_cell.length_c   1.000
_cell.angle_alpha   90.00
_cell.angle_beta   90.00
_cell.angle_gamma   90.00
#
_symmetry.space_group_name_H-M   'P 1'
#
loop_
_entity.id
_entity.type
_entity.pdbx_description
1 polymer ?
#
loop_
_entity_poly.entity_id
_entity_poly.type
_entity_poly.pdbx_seq_one_letter_code
_entity_poly.pdbx_strand_id
1 'polypeptide(L)'
;MWLYLAALVGLYYLVRWHRERQVVSHLRDKYVLITGCDSGFGNLLARQLDMRGLRVLAACLTEKGAEELRAQTSDRLETVSLDVTRTESISAAAQWVKERVGDRGTTQIPDVCLCFPLC
;
A
#
# COMPACT_ATOMS: atom_id res chain seq x y z
N MET A 1 -0.34 -0.73 49.28
CA MET A 1 -0.25 -1.82 48.28
C MET A 1 -1.11 -1.61 47.02
N TRP A 2 -2.37 -1.16 47.11
CA TRP A 2 -3.27 -1.05 45.94
C TRP A 2 -2.83 -0.05 44.84
N LEU A 3 -2.12 1.02 45.20
CA LEU A 3 -1.59 2.00 44.24
C LEU A 3 -0.58 1.38 43.25
N TYR A 4 0.23 0.43 43.72
CA TYR A 4 1.18 -0.30 42.86
C TYR A 4 0.46 -1.22 41.87
N LEU A 5 -0.62 -1.87 42.29
CA LEU A 5 -1.45 -2.69 41.39
C LEU A 5 -2.12 -1.81 40.32
N ALA A 6 -2.68 -0.66 40.71
CA ALA A 6 -3.28 0.28 39.76
C ALA A 6 -2.24 0.83 38.76
N ALA A 7 -1.04 1.15 39.23
CA ALA A 7 0.06 1.60 38.37
C ALA A 7 0.53 0.52 37.40
N LEU A 8 0.64 -0.74 37.84
CA LEU A 8 0.99 -1.88 36.98
C LEU A 8 -0.07 -2.16 35.92
N VAL A 9 -1.35 -2.08 36.28
CA VAL A 9 -2.47 -2.23 35.35
C VAL A 9 -2.48 -1.08 34.34
N GLY A 10 -2.31 0.16 34.80
CA GLY A 10 -2.18 1.33 33.94
C GLY A 10 -1.01 1.19 32.95
N LEU A 11 0.17 0.78 33.44
CA LEU A 11 1.35 0.53 32.61
C LEU A 11 1.11 -0.62 31.61
N TYR A 12 0.43 -1.69 32.01
CA TYR A 12 0.08 -2.79 31.12
C TYR A 12 -0.82 -2.31 29.97
N TYR A 13 -1.88 -1.54 30.27
CA TYR A 13 -2.73 -0.94 29.23
C TYR A 13 -1.96 0.03 28.35
N LEU A 14 -1.06 0.83 28.91
CA LEU A 14 -0.23 1.78 28.16
C LEU A 14 0.74 1.05 27.21
N VAL A 15 1.43 0.01 27.68
CA VAL A 15 2.33 -0.83 26.89
C VAL A 15 1.55 -1.58 25.81
N ARG A 16 0.38 -2.12 26.14
CA ARG A 16 -0.48 -2.83 25.19
C ARG A 16 -0.99 -1.89 24.09
N TRP A 17 -1.47 -0.70 24.46
CA TRP A 17 -1.86 0.35 23.54
C TRP A 17 -0.70 0.80 22.64
N HIS A 18 0.50 0.94 23.22
CA HIS A 18 1.67 1.33 22.45
C HIS A 18 2.12 0.25 21.47
N ARG A 19 2.06 -1.03 21.85
CA ARG A 19 2.33 -2.17 20.97
C ARG A 19 1.32 -2.28 19.83
N GLU A 20 0.02 -2.14 20.12
CA GLU A 20 -1.04 -2.14 19.10
C GLU A 20 -0.84 -0.99 18.09
N ARG A 21 -0.42 0.19 18.54
CA ARG A 21 -0.08 1.31 17.64
C ARG A 21 1.19 1.08 16.82
N GLN A 22 2.20 0.39 17.35
CA GLN A 22 3.43 0.12 16.61
C GLN A 22 3.26 -0.94 15.50
N VAL A 23 2.37 -1.91 15.68
CA VAL A 23 2.03 -2.87 14.60
C VAL A 23 1.47 -2.15 13.38
N VAL A 24 0.72 -1.05 13.57
CA VAL A 24 0.18 -0.25 12.46
C VAL A 24 1.26 0.63 11.80
N SER A 25 2.29 1.05 12.53
CA SER A 25 3.38 1.84 11.91
C SER A 25 4.19 1.04 10.89
N HIS A 26 4.38 -0.26 11.09
CA HIS A 26 5.15 -1.08 10.16
C HIS A 26 4.49 -1.29 8.79
N LEU A 27 3.17 -1.10 8.72
CA LEU A 27 2.43 -1.15 7.45
C LEU A 27 2.67 0.09 6.59
N ARG A 28 3.03 1.23 7.19
CA ARG A 28 3.26 2.48 6.43
C ARG A 28 4.56 2.46 5.62
N ASP A 29 5.50 1.61 6.00
CA ASP A 29 6.79 1.46 5.33
C ASP A 29 6.73 0.47 4.15
N LYS A 30 5.60 -0.23 3.96
CA LYS A 30 5.42 -1.19 2.89
C LYS A 30 4.69 -0.56 1.69
N TYR A 31 5.17 -0.92 0.50
CA TYR A 31 4.57 -0.53 -0.77
C TYR A 31 3.88 -1.73 -1.40
N VAL A 32 2.65 -1.54 -1.88
CA VAL A 32 1.89 -2.58 -2.60
C VAL A 32 1.64 -2.10 -4.02
N LEU A 33 2.15 -2.82 -5.02
CA LEU A 33 1.83 -2.58 -6.43
C LEU A 33 0.61 -3.41 -6.83
N ILE A 34 -0.44 -2.76 -7.30
CA ILE A 34 -1.64 -3.40 -7.86
C ILE A 34 -1.66 -3.10 -9.34
N THR A 35 -1.93 -4.10 -10.17
CA THR A 35 -2.14 -3.95 -11.61
C THR A 35 -3.61 -4.10 -11.96
N GLY A 36 -4.13 -3.30 -12.89
CA GLY A 36 -5.54 -3.33 -13.30
C GLY A 36 -6.47 -2.66 -12.28
N CYS A 37 -6.15 -1.43 -11.88
CA CYS A 37 -6.96 -0.68 -10.89
C CYS A 37 -8.07 0.18 -11.51
N ASP A 38 -8.30 0.07 -12.83
CA ASP A 38 -9.28 0.87 -13.55
C ASP A 38 -10.71 0.66 -13.04
N SER A 39 -11.10 -0.59 -12.81
CA SER A 39 -12.45 -0.93 -12.35
C SER A 39 -12.47 -2.26 -11.58
N GLY A 40 -13.56 -2.52 -10.85
CA GLY A 40 -13.78 -3.80 -10.17
C GLY A 40 -12.93 -4.03 -8.92
N PHE A 41 -12.38 -5.23 -8.78
CA PHE A 41 -11.69 -5.68 -7.56
C PHE A 41 -10.42 -4.88 -7.27
N GLY A 42 -9.61 -4.58 -8.28
CA GLY A 42 -8.37 -3.82 -8.12
C GLY A 42 -8.62 -2.42 -7.55
N ASN A 43 -9.69 -1.75 -7.99
CA ASN A 43 -10.09 -0.45 -7.48
C ASN A 43 -10.53 -0.51 -6.00
N LEU A 44 -11.38 -1.47 -5.65
CA LEU A 44 -11.83 -1.67 -4.27
C LEU A 44 -10.67 -2.02 -3.33
N LEU A 45 -9.77 -2.91 -3.78
CA LEU A 45 -8.59 -3.29 -3.03
C LEU A 45 -7.68 -2.09 -2.79
N ALA A 46 -7.40 -1.31 -3.83
CA ALA A 46 -6.58 -0.10 -3.75
C ALA A 46 -7.12 0.88 -2.70
N ARG A 47 -8.43 1.13 -2.71
CA ARG A 47 -9.12 1.99 -1.72
C ARG A 47 -9.06 1.41 -0.31
N GLN A 48 -9.24 0.09 -0.16
CA GLN A 48 -9.21 -0.55 1.14
C GLN A 48 -7.81 -0.54 1.77
N LEU A 49 -6.77 -0.67 0.96
CA LEU A 49 -5.38 -0.57 1.42
C LEU A 49 -5.00 0.89 1.75
N ASP A 50 -5.47 1.86 0.96
CA ASP A 50 -5.30 3.29 1.28
C ASP A 50 -5.95 3.65 2.62
N MET A 51 -7.18 3.20 2.88
CA MET A 51 -7.86 3.38 4.17
C MET A 51 -7.11 2.73 5.35
N ARG A 52 -6.39 1.63 5.11
CA ARG A 52 -5.53 0.99 6.12
C ARG A 52 -4.21 1.73 6.33
N GLY A 53 -3.93 2.75 5.52
CA GLY A 53 -2.76 3.62 5.62
C GLY A 53 -1.50 3.06 4.99
N LEU A 54 -1.63 2.04 4.13
CA LEU A 54 -0.54 1.49 3.32
C LEU A 54 -0.24 2.41 2.13
N ARG A 55 0.99 2.33 1.60
CA ARG A 55 1.36 3.03 0.36
C ARG A 55 1.04 2.12 -0.82
N VAL A 56 0.14 2.55 -1.68
CA VAL A 56 -0.34 1.76 -2.81
C VAL A 56 0.16 2.40 -4.10
N LEU A 57 0.81 1.59 -4.92
CA LEU A 57 1.16 1.93 -6.29
C LEU A 57 0.13 1.25 -7.19
N ALA A 58 -0.71 2.02 -7.88
CA ALA A 58 -1.80 1.49 -8.68
C ALA A 58 -1.50 1.67 -10.17
N ALA A 59 -1.34 0.57 -10.88
CA ALA A 59 -1.14 0.54 -12.31
C ALA A 59 -2.50 0.40 -13.02
N CYS A 60 -2.92 1.47 -13.69
CA CYS A 60 -4.17 1.56 -14.44
C CYS A 60 -3.88 1.52 -15.95
N LEU A 61 -4.73 0.85 -16.72
CA LEU A 61 -4.67 0.88 -18.18
C LEU A 61 -5.14 2.24 -18.73
N THR A 62 -6.12 2.86 -18.06
CA THR A 62 -6.77 4.10 -18.49
C THR A 62 -6.44 5.26 -17.55
N GLU A 63 -6.19 6.45 -18.12
CA GLU A 63 -6.00 7.66 -17.33
C GLU A 63 -7.24 8.01 -16.53
N LYS A 64 -8.44 7.82 -17.10
CA LYS A 64 -9.70 8.07 -16.42
C LYS A 64 -9.86 7.24 -15.14
N GLY A 65 -9.58 5.94 -15.21
CA GLY A 65 -9.61 5.07 -14.03
C GLY A 65 -8.57 5.46 -12.98
N ALA A 66 -7.38 5.90 -13.42
CA ALA A 66 -6.33 6.41 -12.55
C ALA A 66 -6.73 7.71 -11.83
N GLU A 67 -7.39 8.64 -12.53
CA GLU A 67 -7.90 9.89 -11.96
C GLU A 67 -9.05 9.65 -11.00
N GLU A 68 -10.02 8.82 -11.37
CA GLU A 68 -11.15 8.46 -10.50
C GLU A 68 -10.66 7.79 -9.20
N LEU A 69 -9.67 6.90 -9.30
CA LEU A 69 -9.06 6.26 -8.13
C LEU A 69 -8.32 7.28 -7.27
N ARG A 70 -7.51 8.16 -7.87
CA ARG A 70 -6.83 9.26 -7.15
C ARG A 70 -7.82 10.18 -6.45
N ALA A 71 -8.91 10.57 -7.11
CA ALA A 71 -9.93 11.45 -6.54
C ALA A 71 -10.65 10.82 -5.33
N GLN A 72 -10.71 9.49 -5.26
CA GLN A 72 -11.36 8.74 -4.18
C GLN A 72 -10.39 8.25 -3.11
N THR A 73 -9.09 8.50 -3.25
CA THR A 73 -8.04 8.04 -2.33
C THR A 73 -7.16 9.19 -1.85
N SER A 74 -6.32 8.90 -0.86
CA SER A 74 -5.42 9.87 -0.24
C SER A 74 -4.15 10.06 -1.07
N ASP A 75 -3.34 11.08 -0.75
CA ASP A 75 -2.02 11.34 -1.37
C ASP A 75 -0.99 10.20 -1.21
N ARG A 76 -1.34 9.12 -0.49
CA ARG A 76 -0.52 7.93 -0.28
C ARG A 76 -0.65 6.91 -1.41
N LEU A 77 -1.70 7.03 -2.21
CA LEU A 77 -1.91 6.22 -3.39
C LEU A 77 -1.36 6.94 -4.61
N GLU A 78 -0.39 6.33 -5.27
CA GLU A 78 0.18 6.85 -6.51
C GLU A 78 -0.25 5.97 -7.68
N THR A 79 -0.88 6.56 -8.70
CA THR A 79 -1.25 5.83 -9.91
C THR A 79 -0.22 6.02 -11.03
N VAL A 80 0.01 4.96 -11.81
CA VAL A 80 0.81 4.98 -13.04
C VAL A 80 -0.02 4.39 -14.17
N SER A 81 0.08 4.97 -15.36
CA SER A 81 -0.52 4.35 -16.55
C SER A 81 0.39 3.23 -17.03
N LEU A 82 -0.13 2.01 -17.06
CA LEU A 82 0.60 0.82 -17.52
C LEU A 82 -0.25 0.07 -18.53
N ASP A 83 0.26 0.02 -19.76
CA ASP A 83 -0.25 -0.85 -20.80
C ASP A 83 0.60 -2.12 -20.88
N VAL A 84 0.04 -3.24 -20.43
CA VAL A 84 0.70 -4.55 -20.43
C VAL A 84 0.98 -5.11 -21.83
N THR A 85 0.40 -4.51 -22.88
CA THR A 85 0.67 -4.91 -24.27
C THR A 85 1.94 -4.27 -24.83
N ARG A 86 2.46 -3.21 -24.18
CA ARG A 86 3.63 -2.45 -24.64
C ARG A 86 4.81 -2.65 -23.71
N THR A 87 5.87 -3.27 -24.22
CA THR A 87 7.12 -3.53 -23.48
C THR A 87 7.76 -2.24 -22.95
N GLU A 88 7.65 -1.15 -23.68
CA GLU A 88 8.12 0.19 -23.28
C GLU A 88 7.39 0.69 -22.03
N SER A 89 6.06 0.53 -21.97
CA SER A 89 5.24 0.93 -20.82
C SER A 89 5.57 0.08 -19.58
N ILE A 90 5.81 -1.21 -19.76
CA ILE A 90 6.27 -2.11 -18.69
C ILE A 90 7.62 -1.65 -18.14
N SER A 91 8.57 -1.32 -19.01
CA SER A 91 9.90 -0.87 -18.60
C SER A 91 9.84 0.46 -17.83
N ALA A 92 9.01 1.40 -18.29
CA ALA A 92 8.80 2.69 -17.64
C ALA A 92 8.11 2.53 -16.27
N ALA A 93 7.08 1.69 -16.16
CA ALA A 93 6.42 1.42 -14.88
C ALA A 93 7.36 0.71 -13.90
N ALA A 94 8.17 -0.24 -14.37
CA ALA A 94 9.16 -0.92 -13.53
C ALA A 94 10.21 0.06 -13.00
N GLN A 95 10.70 0.98 -13.85
CA GLN A 95 11.62 2.02 -13.42
C GLN A 95 10.97 2.99 -12.43
N TRP A 96 9.74 3.42 -12.71
CA TRP A 96 8.96 4.31 -11.83
C TRP A 96 8.74 3.69 -10.44
N VAL A 97 8.40 2.40 -10.37
CA VAL A 97 8.28 1.65 -9.11
C VAL A 97 9.62 1.59 -8.40
N LYS A 98 10.71 1.30 -9.13
CA LYS A 98 12.07 1.22 -8.57
C LYS A 98 12.50 2.55 -7.94
N GLU A 99 12.19 3.68 -8.57
CA GLU A 99 12.47 5.01 -8.02
C GLU A 99 11.69 5.30 -6.72
N ARG A 100 10.45 4.83 -6.62
CA ARG A 100 9.56 5.08 -5.47
C ARG A 100 9.79 4.18 -4.28
N VAL A 101 10.15 2.92 -4.54
CA VAL A 101 10.45 1.92 -3.51
C VAL A 101 11.91 2.05 -3.04
N GLY A 102 12.80 2.59 -3.88
CA GLY A 102 14.23 2.76 -3.58
C GLY A 102 14.96 1.44 -3.33
N ASP A 103 16.16 1.50 -2.73
CA ASP A 103 16.98 0.33 -2.35
C ASP A 103 16.34 -0.57 -1.27
N ARG A 104 15.15 -0.22 -0.76
CA ARG A 104 14.41 -1.04 0.21
C ARG A 104 13.66 -2.20 -0.45
N GLY A 105 13.71 -2.31 -1.78
CA GLY A 105 13.04 -3.34 -2.57
C GLY A 105 13.97 -4.16 -3.45
N THR A 106 15.26 -4.24 -3.13
CA THR A 106 16.17 -5.08 -3.90
C THR A 106 15.99 -6.55 -3.52
N THR A 107 15.58 -7.29 -4.54
CA THR A 107 15.73 -8.74 -4.69
C THR A 107 14.61 -9.56 -4.06
N GLN A 108 13.84 -10.18 -4.95
CA GLN A 108 12.65 -10.99 -4.69
C GLN A 108 11.45 -10.15 -4.26
N ILE A 109 10.30 -10.52 -4.78
CA ILE A 109 9.00 -9.92 -4.53
C ILE A 109 8.34 -10.76 -3.42
N PRO A 110 8.53 -10.50 -2.10
CA PRO A 110 7.74 -11.17 -1.07
C PRO A 110 6.61 -10.30 -0.52
N ASP A 111 6.67 -8.96 -0.65
CA ASP A 111 5.69 -8.03 -0.07
C ASP A 111 4.88 -7.23 -1.11
N VAL A 112 5.20 -7.36 -2.40
CA VAL A 112 4.36 -6.85 -3.48
C VAL A 112 3.35 -7.93 -3.83
N CYS A 113 2.12 -7.79 -3.35
CA CYS A 113 1.00 -8.60 -3.77
C CYS A 113 0.65 -8.22 -5.21
N LEU A 114 1.37 -8.78 -6.19
CA LEU A 114 1.02 -8.74 -7.61
C LEU A 114 -0.30 -9.49 -7.77
N CYS A 115 -1.41 -8.80 -7.58
CA CYS A 115 -2.69 -9.23 -8.11
C CYS A 115 -2.60 -9.03 -9.62
N PHE A 116 -2.00 -9.99 -10.33
CA PHE A 116 -2.20 -10.15 -11.76
C PHE A 116 -3.70 -10.39 -11.94
N PRO A 117 -4.46 -9.51 -12.61
CA PRO A 117 -5.70 -9.93 -13.24
C PRO A 117 -5.27 -10.76 -14.46
N LEU A 118 -4.84 -12.00 -14.22
CA LEU A 118 -4.91 -13.02 -15.25
C LEU A 118 -6.41 -13.26 -15.46
N CYS A 119 -6.85 -13.07 -16.71
CA CYS A 119 -8.20 -13.24 -17.22
C CYS A 119 -9.00 -14.37 -16.55
#